data_AF-A0A504J9W4-F1
#
_entry.id   AF-A0A504J9W4-F1
#
_cell.length_a   1.000
_cell.length_b   1.000
_cell.length_c   1.000
_cell.angle_alpha   90.00
_cell.angle_beta   90.00
_cell.angle_gamma   90.00
#
_symmetry.space_group_name_H-M   'P 1'
#
loop_
_entity.id
_entity.type
_entity.pdbx_description
1 polymer ?
#
loop_
_entity_poly.entity_id
_entity_poly.type
_entity_poly.pdbx_seq_one_letter_code
_entity_poly.pdbx_strand_id
1 'polypeptide(L)'
;MKRNIDNKEESKYLELIIDSIQMNILDFQDNLNKGESYELMIYQWITNLYEEKVNVEEAVTIVHQKRLQVLFHNAEVKTPEAEISKIRKRIFDRLQKTSLYNNLNHRNKEYIHSRIESLIKPNLHSCSDVIKIIFKICRKLGNDQKPTITKNLKPKYERKKNTNNNMVLHNLITPNTYLLNNHIV
;
A
#
# COMPACT_ATOMS: atom_id res chain seq x y z
N MET A 1 1.23 60.74 -5.22
CA MET A 1 2.21 60.41 -4.17
C MET A 1 1.48 59.92 -2.91
N LYS A 2 1.33 58.61 -2.76
CA LYS A 2 0.89 57.92 -1.53
C LYS A 2 1.52 56.52 -1.60
N ARG A 3 2.72 56.36 -1.07
CA ARG A 3 3.45 55.07 -0.98
C ARG A 3 4.14 54.86 0.38
N ASN A 4 4.01 55.81 1.32
CA ASN A 4 4.73 55.78 2.59
C ASN A 4 3.96 55.15 3.76
N ILE A 5 2.63 55.02 3.66
CA ILE A 5 1.81 54.42 4.72
C ILE A 5 1.77 52.90 4.54
N ASP A 6 1.63 52.43 3.30
CA ASP A 6 1.57 51.00 2.95
C ASP A 6 2.86 50.25 3.31
N ASN A 7 4.02 50.90 3.15
CA ASN A 7 5.30 50.29 3.54
C ASN A 7 5.43 50.02 5.04
N LYS A 8 4.77 50.81 5.90
CA LYS A 8 4.93 50.65 7.36
C LYS A 8 4.15 49.45 7.90
N GLU A 9 2.97 49.21 7.35
CA GLU A 9 2.16 48.04 7.68
C GLU A 9 2.78 46.75 7.13
N GLU A 10 3.29 46.79 5.89
CA GLU A 10 4.03 45.68 5.28
C GLU A 10 5.31 45.36 6.07
N SER A 11 6.09 46.38 6.45
CA SER A 11 7.31 46.19 7.24
C SER A 11 7.01 45.55 8.59
N LYS A 12 5.95 46.00 9.27
CA LYS A 12 5.52 45.41 10.54
C LYS A 12 5.04 43.96 10.37
N TYR A 13 4.30 43.69 9.30
CA TYR A 13 3.84 42.34 8.97
C TYR A 13 5.02 41.39 8.74
N LEU A 14 6.02 41.83 8.00
CA LEU A 14 7.26 41.11 7.77
C LEU A 14 8.03 40.87 9.07
N GLU A 15 8.26 41.90 9.87
CA GLU A 15 8.99 41.79 11.14
C GLU A 15 8.36 40.77 12.07
N LEU A 16 7.02 40.79 12.21
CA LEU A 16 6.28 39.82 13.03
C LEU A 16 6.49 38.39 12.55
N ILE A 17 6.48 38.16 11.23
CA ILE A 17 6.68 36.81 10.69
C ILE A 17 8.14 36.36 10.87
N ILE A 18 9.12 37.23 10.57
CA ILE A 18 10.55 36.91 10.72
C ILE A 18 10.90 36.58 12.18
N ASP A 19 10.41 37.37 13.13
CA ASP A 19 10.58 37.13 14.56
C ASP A 19 9.92 35.81 14.99
N SER A 20 8.70 35.53 14.51
CA SER A 20 7.97 34.30 14.85
C SER A 20 8.66 33.02 14.35
N ILE A 21 9.39 33.09 13.23
CA ILE A 21 10.19 31.97 12.73
C ILE A 21 11.60 31.94 13.34
N GLN A 22 11.86 32.74 14.37
CA GLN A 22 13.12 32.77 15.11
C GLN A 22 14.31 33.11 14.21
N MET A 23 14.13 34.02 13.26
CA MET A 23 15.21 34.59 12.46
C MET A 23 15.52 36.00 12.97
N ASN A 24 16.81 36.34 13.01
CA ASN A 24 17.22 37.70 13.37
C ASN A 24 16.87 38.65 12.21
N ILE A 25 16.10 39.70 12.51
CA ILE A 25 15.64 40.67 11.50
C ILE A 25 16.79 41.44 10.83
N LEU A 26 17.85 41.75 11.57
CA LEU A 26 19.00 42.49 11.02
C LEU A 26 19.78 41.61 10.05
N ASP A 27 20.07 40.37 10.46
CA ASP A 27 20.76 39.39 9.59
C ASP A 27 19.92 39.08 8.34
N PHE A 28 18.59 38.97 8.51
CA PHE A 28 17.66 38.76 7.41
C PHE A 28 17.71 39.90 6.40
N GLN A 29 17.65 41.17 6.85
CA GLN A 29 17.71 42.34 5.98
C GLN A 29 19.06 42.46 5.27
N ASP A 30 20.17 42.21 5.97
CA ASP A 30 21.50 42.24 5.39
C ASP A 30 21.67 41.16 4.31
N ASN A 31 21.18 39.95 4.54
CA ASN A 31 21.22 38.86 3.56
C ASN A 31 20.27 39.12 2.37
N LEU A 32 19.10 39.71 2.62
CA LEU A 32 18.18 40.12 1.58
C LEU A 32 18.80 41.17 0.65
N ASN A 33 19.51 42.16 1.22
CA ASN A 33 20.22 43.20 0.46
C ASN A 33 21.41 42.64 -0.34
N LYS A 34 22.04 41.56 0.15
CA LYS A 34 23.08 40.82 -0.58
C LYS A 34 22.50 39.92 -1.68
N GLY A 35 21.18 39.71 -1.70
CA GLY A 35 20.50 38.85 -2.66
C GLY A 35 20.62 37.36 -2.34
N GLU A 36 20.74 37.01 -1.05
CA GLU A 36 20.78 35.61 -0.63
C GLU A 36 19.46 34.90 -0.98
N SER A 37 19.59 33.74 -1.62
CA SER A 37 18.47 33.02 -2.22
C SER A 37 17.41 32.57 -1.20
N TYR A 38 17.82 32.26 0.03
CA TYR A 38 16.92 31.76 1.06
C TYR A 38 16.07 32.89 1.66
N GLU A 39 16.68 34.02 1.99
CA GLU A 39 16.02 35.21 2.50
C GLU A 39 15.12 35.86 1.44
N LEU A 40 15.56 35.90 0.18
CA LEU A 40 14.72 36.34 -0.94
C LEU A 40 13.44 35.52 -1.07
N MET A 41 13.55 34.20 -0.96
CA MET A 41 12.40 33.30 -1.06
C MET A 41 11.41 33.48 0.11
N ILE A 42 11.93 33.62 1.34
CA ILE A 42 11.07 33.91 2.51
C ILE A 42 10.39 35.27 2.35
N TYR A 43 11.13 36.29 1.90
CA TYR A 43 10.60 37.62 1.63
C TYR A 43 9.44 37.55 0.62
N GLN A 44 9.62 36.86 -0.50
CA GLN A 44 8.57 36.67 -1.50
C GLN A 44 7.32 35.98 -0.94
N TRP A 45 7.47 34.96 -0.09
CA TRP A 45 6.31 34.32 0.54
C TRP A 45 5.54 35.28 1.44
N ILE A 46 6.25 36.08 2.23
CA ILE A 46 5.65 37.05 3.15
C ILE A 46 4.92 38.14 2.35
N THR A 47 5.56 38.70 1.32
CA THR A 47 4.94 39.73 0.46
C THR A 47 3.68 39.21 -0.22
N ASN A 48 3.70 37.99 -0.78
CA ASN A 48 2.50 37.41 -1.40
C ASN A 48 1.35 37.23 -0.40
N LEU A 49 1.66 36.78 0.82
CA LEU A 49 0.64 36.61 1.87
C LEU A 49 0.07 37.96 2.34
N TYR A 50 0.91 38.99 2.38
CA TYR A 50 0.47 40.35 2.67
C TYR A 50 -0.45 40.90 1.57
N GLU A 51 -0.10 40.71 0.29
CA GLU A 51 -0.94 41.09 -0.86
C GLU A 51 -2.29 40.36 -0.88
N GLU A 52 -2.29 39.07 -0.49
CA GLU A 52 -3.49 38.24 -0.32
C GLU A 52 -4.30 38.61 0.94
N LYS A 53 -3.81 39.55 1.76
CA LYS A 53 -4.42 39.98 3.03
C LYS A 53 -4.62 38.85 4.03
N VAL A 54 -3.72 37.87 4.00
CA VAL A 54 -3.70 36.77 4.98
C VAL A 54 -3.36 37.36 6.35
N ASN A 55 -4.08 36.95 7.39
CA ASN A 55 -3.80 37.43 8.74
C ASN A 55 -2.42 36.94 9.21
N VAL A 56 -1.81 37.65 10.17
CA VAL A 56 -0.44 37.37 10.62
C VAL A 56 -0.30 35.95 11.17
N GLU A 57 -1.24 35.47 11.99
CA GLU A 57 -1.16 34.16 12.65
C GLU A 57 -1.17 32.99 11.63
N GLU A 58 -2.02 33.10 10.61
CA GLU A 58 -2.11 32.18 9.50
C GLU A 58 -0.86 32.26 8.61
N ALA A 59 -0.38 33.46 8.33
CA ALA A 59 0.83 33.66 7.55
C ALA A 59 2.08 33.10 8.25
N VAL A 60 2.19 33.25 9.57
CA VAL A 60 3.24 32.61 10.39
C VAL A 60 3.18 31.09 10.21
N THR A 61 1.98 30.50 10.30
CA THR A 61 1.80 29.06 10.12
C THR A 61 2.23 28.61 8.72
N ILE A 62 1.82 29.34 7.69
CA ILE A 62 2.16 29.03 6.28
C ILE A 62 3.66 29.15 6.05
N VAL A 63 4.28 30.26 6.46
CA VAL A 63 5.72 30.50 6.28
C VAL A 63 6.54 29.49 7.08
N HIS A 64 6.13 29.16 8.30
CA HIS A 64 6.79 28.12 9.09
C HIS A 64 6.70 26.76 8.39
N GLN A 65 5.54 26.36 7.88
CA GLN A 65 5.39 25.11 7.13
C GLN A 65 6.23 25.09 5.85
N LYS A 66 6.23 26.16 5.06
CA LYS A 66 7.06 26.27 3.85
C LYS A 66 8.56 26.25 4.18
N ARG A 67 8.96 26.90 5.28
CA ARG A 67 10.34 26.87 5.77
C ARG A 67 10.76 25.48 6.22
N LEU A 68 9.92 24.78 6.99
CA LEU A 68 10.15 23.38 7.36
C LEU A 68 10.26 22.53 6.08
N GLN A 69 9.38 22.74 5.11
CA GLN A 69 9.50 22.06 3.83
C GLN A 69 10.85 22.30 3.20
N VAL A 70 11.37 23.52 3.11
CA VAL A 70 12.69 23.77 2.51
C VAL A 70 13.84 23.16 3.32
N LEU A 71 13.85 23.38 4.63
CA LEU A 71 14.93 22.89 5.51
C LEU A 71 14.99 21.36 5.54
N PHE A 72 13.82 20.71 5.48
CA PHE A 72 13.71 19.26 5.51
C PHE A 72 13.54 18.64 4.09
N HIS A 73 13.39 19.43 3.02
CA HIS A 73 13.37 18.95 1.61
C HIS A 73 14.74 18.47 1.13
N ASN A 74 15.84 18.91 1.75
CA ASN A 74 17.16 18.32 1.53
C ASN A 74 17.33 16.93 2.17
N ALA A 75 16.30 16.44 2.88
CA ALA A 75 16.14 15.05 3.28
C ALA A 75 14.86 14.47 2.65
N GLU A 76 14.79 14.40 1.32
CA GLU A 76 13.70 13.79 0.54
C GLU A 76 12.29 14.10 1.09
N VAL A 77 11.77 15.31 0.89
CA VAL A 77 10.31 15.47 0.96
C VAL A 77 9.71 14.76 -0.24
N LYS A 78 9.23 13.56 0.06
CA LYS A 78 8.44 12.73 -0.83
C LYS A 78 7.11 13.46 -0.98
N THR A 79 6.73 13.77 -2.21
CA THR A 79 5.34 14.15 -2.50
C THR A 79 4.39 13.14 -1.83
N PRO A 80 3.18 13.53 -1.41
CA PRO A 80 2.19 12.58 -0.88
C PRO A 80 2.02 11.38 -1.81
N GLU A 81 2.10 11.60 -3.13
CA GLU A 81 2.09 10.55 -4.15
C GLU A 81 3.31 9.63 -4.11
N ALA A 82 4.52 10.15 -3.84
CA ALA A 82 5.73 9.35 -3.67
C ALA A 82 5.71 8.53 -2.37
N GLU A 83 5.11 9.04 -1.28
CA GLU A 83 4.90 8.27 -0.06
C GLU A 83 3.87 7.16 -0.24
N ILE A 84 2.74 7.50 -0.85
CA ILE A 84 1.69 6.55 -1.27
C ILE A 84 2.29 5.47 -2.15
N SER A 85 3.14 5.84 -3.12
CA SER A 85 3.83 4.89 -4.00
C SER A 85 4.80 3.98 -3.25
N LYS A 86 5.56 4.51 -2.27
CA LYS A 86 6.46 3.72 -1.41
C LYS A 86 5.68 2.78 -0.49
N ILE A 87 4.53 3.18 0.02
CA ILE A 87 3.64 2.34 0.85
C ILE A 87 3.00 1.24 -0.03
N ARG A 88 2.44 1.62 -1.18
CA ARG A 88 1.87 0.72 -2.20
C ARG A 88 2.88 -0.37 -2.57
N LYS A 89 4.11 0.02 -2.92
CA LYS A 89 5.18 -0.92 -3.26
C LYS A 89 5.47 -1.91 -2.12
N ARG A 90 5.66 -1.41 -0.89
CA ARG A 90 5.93 -2.26 0.28
C ARG A 90 4.80 -3.27 0.57
N ILE A 91 3.56 -2.87 0.37
CA ILE A 91 2.40 -3.76 0.56
C ILE A 91 2.43 -4.87 -0.48
N PHE A 92 2.60 -4.53 -1.76
CA PHE A 92 2.65 -5.54 -2.84
C PHE A 92 3.86 -6.47 -2.72
N ASP A 93 5.04 -5.96 -2.39
CA ASP A 93 6.24 -6.76 -2.17
C ASP A 93 6.03 -7.82 -1.07
N ARG A 94 5.25 -7.49 -0.03
CA ARG A 94 4.91 -8.42 1.04
C ARG A 94 3.81 -9.41 0.64
N LEU A 95 2.81 -8.98 -0.12
CA LEU A 95 1.74 -9.86 -0.60
C LEU A 95 2.26 -10.91 -1.57
N GLN A 96 3.11 -10.51 -2.53
CA GLN A 96 3.68 -11.41 -3.54
C GLN A 96 4.56 -12.52 -2.94
N LYS A 97 5.13 -12.30 -1.75
CA LYS A 97 5.90 -13.32 -1.02
C LYS A 97 5.02 -14.39 -0.37
N THR A 98 3.68 -14.21 -0.35
CA THR A 98 2.76 -15.14 0.30
C THR A 98 1.98 -15.99 -0.69
N SER A 99 1.93 -17.29 -0.42
CA SER A 99 1.11 -18.24 -1.20
C SER A 99 -0.38 -17.90 -1.14
N LEU A 100 -0.86 -17.31 -0.03
CA LEU A 100 -2.24 -16.87 0.14
C LEU A 100 -2.71 -15.89 -0.93
N TYR A 101 -1.86 -14.96 -1.34
CA TYR A 101 -2.18 -13.99 -2.40
C TYR A 101 -1.92 -14.60 -3.78
N ASN A 102 -0.83 -15.33 -3.95
CA ASN A 102 -0.44 -15.90 -5.26
C ASN A 102 -1.46 -16.93 -5.79
N ASN A 103 -2.09 -17.68 -4.89
CA ASN A 103 -3.09 -18.70 -5.23
C ASN A 103 -4.48 -18.12 -5.57
N LEU A 104 -4.70 -16.81 -5.40
CA LEU A 104 -5.97 -16.19 -5.77
C LEU A 104 -6.12 -16.11 -7.29
N ASN A 105 -7.34 -16.35 -7.78
CA ASN A 105 -7.72 -16.06 -9.17
C ASN A 105 -7.58 -14.55 -9.49
N HIS A 106 -7.57 -14.25 -10.80
CA HIS A 106 -7.35 -12.89 -11.30
C HIS A 106 -8.36 -11.88 -10.73
N ARG A 107 -9.66 -12.22 -10.75
CA ARG A 107 -10.75 -11.37 -10.22
C ARG A 107 -10.54 -11.00 -8.75
N ASN A 108 -10.12 -11.95 -7.92
CA ASN A 108 -9.86 -11.69 -6.50
C ASN A 108 -8.59 -10.86 -6.31
N LYS A 109 -7.58 -11.01 -7.16
CA LYS A 109 -6.40 -10.13 -7.14
C LYS A 109 -6.77 -8.69 -7.48
N GLU A 110 -7.59 -8.46 -8.50
CA GLU A 110 -8.10 -7.12 -8.85
C GLU A 110 -8.89 -6.49 -7.70
N TYR A 111 -9.75 -7.26 -7.04
CA TYR A 111 -10.49 -6.79 -5.86
C TYR A 111 -9.54 -6.35 -4.73
N ILE A 112 -8.51 -7.13 -4.45
CA ILE A 112 -7.48 -6.78 -3.46
C ILE A 112 -6.74 -5.50 -3.85
N HIS A 113 -6.38 -5.32 -5.13
CA HIS A 113 -5.74 -4.09 -5.62
C HIS A 113 -6.63 -2.86 -5.37
N SER A 114 -7.89 -2.91 -5.79
CA SER A 114 -8.84 -1.81 -5.55
C SER A 114 -9.00 -1.50 -4.06
N ARG A 115 -9.02 -2.54 -3.21
CA ARG A 115 -9.12 -2.35 -1.77
C ARG A 115 -7.88 -1.68 -1.18
N ILE A 116 -6.69 -2.08 -1.61
CA ILE A 116 -5.42 -1.44 -1.20
C ILE A 116 -5.44 0.05 -1.57
N GLU A 117 -5.83 0.39 -2.79
CA GLU A 117 -5.95 1.80 -3.22
C GLU A 117 -6.92 2.59 -2.34
N SER A 118 -8.08 2.02 -2.01
CA SER A 118 -9.07 2.68 -1.15
C SER A 118 -8.58 2.93 0.29
N LEU A 119 -7.63 2.13 0.77
CA LEU A 119 -7.09 2.23 2.14
C LEU A 119 -5.87 3.15 2.22
N ILE A 120 -5.09 3.28 1.14
CA ILE A 120 -3.89 4.11 1.10
C ILE A 120 -4.24 5.57 0.74
N LYS A 121 -5.17 5.80 -0.21
CA LYS A 121 -5.54 7.15 -0.65
C LYS A 121 -5.92 8.13 0.48
N PRO A 122 -6.69 7.76 1.51
CA PRO A 122 -7.02 8.68 2.60
C PRO A 122 -5.88 8.84 3.63
N ASN A 123 -4.76 8.13 3.50
CA ASN A 123 -3.61 8.12 4.42
C ASN A 123 -3.94 7.88 5.91
N LEU A 124 -5.05 7.18 6.19
CA LEU A 124 -5.55 6.94 7.56
C LEU A 124 -4.98 5.68 8.21
N HIS A 125 -4.21 4.86 7.47
CA HIS A 125 -3.77 3.56 7.93
C HIS A 125 -2.27 3.36 7.71
N SER A 126 -1.59 2.82 8.72
CA SER A 126 -0.19 2.41 8.57
C SER A 126 -0.08 1.22 7.59
N CYS A 127 1.07 1.09 6.92
CA CYS A 127 1.36 -0.06 6.05
C CYS A 127 1.12 -1.41 6.74
N SER A 128 1.43 -1.51 8.04
CA SER A 128 1.20 -2.72 8.84
C SER A 128 -0.29 -3.05 8.97
N ASP A 129 -1.13 -2.04 9.20
CA ASP A 129 -2.57 -2.22 9.39
C ASP A 129 -3.27 -2.58 8.09
N VAL A 130 -2.89 -1.92 6.98
CA VAL A 130 -3.38 -2.28 5.65
C VAL A 130 -3.06 -3.75 5.34
N ILE A 131 -1.84 -4.20 5.61
CA ILE A 131 -1.45 -5.60 5.40
C ILE A 131 -2.28 -6.56 6.24
N LYS A 132 -2.52 -6.26 7.52
CA LYS A 132 -3.36 -7.10 8.39
C LYS A 132 -4.79 -7.20 7.85
N ILE A 133 -5.36 -6.08 7.39
CA ILE A 133 -6.71 -6.05 6.80
C ILE A 133 -6.73 -6.89 5.52
N ILE A 134 -5.78 -6.67 4.61
CA ILE A 134 -5.73 -7.38 3.33
C ILE A 134 -5.51 -8.88 3.54
N PHE A 135 -4.64 -9.32 4.45
CA PHE A 135 -4.47 -10.75 4.73
C PHE A 135 -5.72 -11.41 5.29
N LYS A 136 -6.51 -10.70 6.11
CA LYS A 136 -7.82 -11.20 6.55
C LYS A 136 -8.75 -11.41 5.35
N ILE A 137 -8.75 -10.49 4.39
CA ILE A 137 -9.56 -10.60 3.18
C ILE A 137 -9.07 -11.75 2.28
N CYS A 138 -7.76 -11.87 2.03
CA CYS A 138 -7.20 -12.97 1.25
C CYS A 138 -7.55 -14.35 1.82
N ARG A 139 -7.53 -14.51 3.16
CA ARG A 139 -7.94 -15.76 3.81
C ARG A 139 -9.42 -16.09 3.57
N LYS A 140 -10.31 -15.10 3.64
CA LYS A 140 -11.74 -15.30 3.34
C LYS A 140 -11.93 -15.73 1.90
N LEU A 141 -11.36 -14.97 0.96
CA LEU A 141 -11.46 -15.24 -0.48
C LEU A 141 -10.86 -16.60 -0.89
N GLY A 142 -9.75 -17.01 -0.26
CA GLY A 142 -9.15 -18.32 -0.50
C GLY A 142 -9.97 -19.50 0.06
N ASN A 143 -10.74 -19.27 1.12
CA ASN A 143 -11.67 -20.28 1.63
C ASN A 143 -12.92 -20.39 0.75
N ASP A 144 -13.39 -19.27 0.20
CA ASP A 144 -14.56 -19.24 -0.70
C ASP A 144 -14.25 -19.82 -2.09
N GLN A 145 -12.96 -19.81 -2.51
CA GLN A 145 -12.48 -20.43 -3.75
C GLN A 145 -12.35 -21.95 -3.66
N LYS A 146 -12.22 -22.52 -2.46
CA LYS A 146 -12.23 -23.98 -2.33
C LYS A 146 -13.65 -24.41 -2.65
N PRO A 147 -13.87 -25.25 -3.69
CA PRO A 147 -15.17 -25.86 -3.85
C PRO A 147 -15.50 -26.53 -2.52
N THR A 148 -16.65 -26.18 -1.95
CA THR A 148 -17.25 -26.96 -0.87
C THR A 148 -17.24 -28.39 -1.39
N ILE A 149 -16.31 -29.21 -0.92
CA ILE A 149 -16.42 -30.65 -1.08
C ILE A 149 -17.63 -30.99 -0.23
N THR A 150 -18.82 -30.84 -0.81
CA THR A 150 -19.99 -31.57 -0.38
C THR A 150 -19.51 -33.01 -0.38
N LYS A 151 -19.45 -33.59 0.82
CA LYS A 151 -19.15 -35.00 1.03
C LYS A 151 -20.27 -35.83 0.41
N ASN A 152 -20.36 -35.84 -0.91
CA ASN A 152 -21.14 -36.77 -1.70
C ASN A 152 -20.18 -37.83 -2.23
N LEU A 153 -19.53 -38.55 -1.32
CA LEU A 153 -18.83 -39.79 -1.64
C LEU A 153 -19.62 -40.97 -1.06
N LYS A 154 -20.60 -41.35 -1.90
CA LYS A 154 -21.22 -42.67 -2.12
C LYS A 154 -22.21 -43.22 -1.06
N PRO A 155 -23.36 -43.78 -1.52
CA PRO A 155 -24.19 -44.63 -0.68
C PRO A 155 -23.39 -45.86 -0.26
N LYS A 156 -23.41 -46.12 1.04
CA LYS A 156 -22.86 -47.31 1.68
C LYS A 156 -23.73 -48.48 1.20
N TYR A 157 -23.24 -49.30 0.27
CA TYR A 157 -23.89 -50.56 -0.03
C TYR A 157 -23.95 -51.38 1.27
N GLU A 158 -25.14 -51.53 1.81
CA GLU A 158 -25.42 -52.52 2.85
C GLU A 158 -25.24 -53.90 2.24
N ARG A 159 -24.12 -54.56 2.56
CA ARG A 159 -24.01 -56.01 2.40
C ARG A 159 -25.02 -56.66 3.35
N LYS A 160 -26.20 -56.98 2.83
CA LYS A 160 -27.08 -57.99 3.43
C LYS A 160 -26.28 -59.29 3.56
N LYS A 161 -26.00 -59.71 4.80
CA LYS A 161 -25.75 -61.11 5.12
C LYS A 161 -26.96 -61.89 4.63
N ASN A 162 -26.78 -62.75 3.64
CA ASN A 162 -27.70 -63.87 3.44
C ASN A 162 -26.93 -65.16 3.60
N THR A 163 -27.49 -66.00 4.45
CA THR A 163 -26.97 -67.24 4.98
C THR A 163 -27.48 -68.39 4.11
N ASN A 164 -26.61 -69.36 3.80
CA ASN A 164 -26.91 -70.74 3.34
C ASN A 164 -27.52 -70.90 1.92
N ASN A 165 -27.17 -71.87 1.06
CA ASN A 165 -26.42 -73.13 1.16
C ASN A 165 -25.99 -73.60 -0.26
N ASN A 166 -24.90 -74.39 -0.31
CA ASN A 166 -24.61 -75.53 -1.22
C ASN A 166 -24.68 -75.38 -2.75
N MET A 167 -23.55 -75.56 -3.46
CA MET A 167 -23.11 -76.88 -3.98
C MET A 167 -21.88 -76.76 -4.92
N VAL A 168 -20.83 -77.47 -4.49
CA VAL A 168 -20.05 -78.46 -5.26
C VAL A 168 -19.07 -77.98 -6.35
N LEU A 169 -17.79 -78.18 -6.00
CA LEU A 169 -16.62 -78.22 -6.87
C LEU A 169 -16.60 -79.55 -7.65
N HIS A 170 -16.58 -79.50 -8.98
CA HIS A 170 -16.04 -80.58 -9.80
C HIS A 170 -15.01 -80.03 -10.78
N ASN A 171 -13.79 -80.54 -10.62
CA ASN A 171 -12.73 -80.57 -11.63
C ASN A 171 -13.29 -81.14 -12.95
N LEU A 172 -12.68 -80.77 -14.09
CA LEU A 172 -12.29 -81.69 -15.16
C LEU A 172 -11.52 -80.95 -16.28
N ILE A 173 -10.30 -81.45 -16.53
CA ILE A 173 -9.65 -81.64 -17.84
C ILE A 173 -8.85 -80.47 -18.48
N THR A 174 -7.51 -80.62 -18.44
CA THR A 174 -6.53 -80.24 -19.49
C THR A 174 -6.48 -81.30 -20.60
N PRO A 175 -6.12 -81.02 -21.87
CA PRO A 175 -4.71 -81.00 -22.32
C PRO A 175 -4.50 -79.99 -23.49
N ASN A 176 -3.35 -79.72 -24.14
CA ASN A 176 -2.07 -80.39 -24.26
C ASN A 176 -0.99 -79.41 -24.82
N THR A 177 0.25 -79.75 -24.49
CA THR A 177 1.58 -79.45 -25.06
C THR A 177 1.72 -78.98 -26.53
N TYR A 178 2.62 -77.97 -26.75
CA TYR A 178 3.62 -77.83 -27.86
C TYR A 178 4.65 -76.76 -27.40
N LEU A 179 5.86 -77.08 -26.93
CA LEU A 179 7.14 -77.23 -27.67
C LEU A 179 7.46 -76.12 -28.70
N LEU A 180 8.47 -75.27 -28.43
CA LEU A 180 9.77 -75.17 -29.15
C LEU A 180 10.47 -73.78 -29.04
N ASN A 181 11.74 -73.86 -28.60
CA ASN A 181 12.95 -73.10 -28.98
C ASN A 181 13.10 -71.60 -28.59
N ASN A 182 14.12 -71.23 -27.79
CA ASN A 182 15.55 -71.01 -28.13
C ASN A 182 15.72 -69.89 -29.20
N HIS A 183 16.54 -68.84 -29.08
CA HIS A 183 17.91 -68.79 -28.59
C HIS A 183 18.35 -67.34 -28.24
N ILE A 184 19.34 -67.29 -27.37
CA ILE A 184 20.24 -66.17 -27.05
C ILE A 184 21.19 -65.89 -28.23
N VAL A 185 21.46 -64.60 -28.51
CA VAL A 185 22.79 -64.08 -28.86
C VAL A 185 22.99 -62.78 -28.11
#